data_AF-A0A1Q5CYU9-F1
#
_entry.id   AF-A0A1Q5CYU9-F1
#
_cell.length_a   1.000
_cell.length_b   1.000
_cell.length_c   1.000
_cell.angle_alpha   90.00
_cell.angle_beta   90.00
_cell.angle_gamma   90.00
#
_symmetry.space_group_name_H-M   'P 1'
#
loop_
_entity.id
_entity.type
_entity.pdbx_description
1 polymer ?
#
loop_
_entity_poly.entity_id
_entity_poly.type
_entity_poly.pdbx_seq_one_letter_code
_entity_poly.pdbx_strand_id
1 'polypeptide(L)'
;MSLLVLTACGGSGRTDPDTTDPVPLPSPTSTAQQMSEKNLGYTWPLTVDHGTAECREGDQAVFTVPDGTTYALNERAREAGYRDIGPVRATGDGGDKVSLGPLLSRTMGLCRVSG
;
A
#
# COMPACT_ATOMS: atom_id res chain seq x y z
N MET A 1 35.13 -31.66 25.25
CA MET A 1 33.84 -31.02 25.54
C MET A 1 33.80 -29.68 24.78
N SER A 2 33.14 -29.63 23.64
CA SER A 2 32.92 -28.39 22.88
C SER A 2 31.53 -27.87 23.23
N LEU A 3 31.46 -26.68 23.84
CA LEU A 3 30.21 -25.97 24.12
C LEU A 3 29.97 -24.94 23.01
N LEU A 4 28.97 -25.22 22.18
CA LEU A 4 28.37 -24.26 21.25
C LEU A 4 27.63 -23.18 22.06
N VAL A 5 27.99 -21.92 21.89
CA VAL A 5 27.24 -20.78 22.42
C VAL A 5 26.32 -20.27 21.32
N LEU A 6 25.03 -20.57 21.43
CA LEU A 6 23.97 -19.98 20.61
C LEU A 6 23.63 -18.61 21.18
N THR A 7 24.12 -17.53 20.56
CA THR A 7 23.59 -16.18 20.81
C THR A 7 22.23 -16.05 20.12
N ALA A 8 21.16 -16.23 20.89
CA ALA A 8 19.81 -15.88 20.48
C ALA A 8 19.67 -14.36 20.41
N CYS A 9 19.51 -13.80 19.20
CA CYS A 9 18.98 -12.44 19.03
C CYS A 9 17.49 -12.44 19.37
N GLY A 10 17.17 -12.26 20.66
CA GLY A 10 15.83 -11.96 21.14
C GLY A 10 15.47 -10.50 20.83
N GLY A 11 15.09 -10.23 19.58
CA GLY A 11 14.51 -8.95 19.19
C GLY A 11 13.05 -8.88 19.60
N SER A 12 12.77 -8.55 20.86
CA SER A 12 11.42 -8.18 21.28
C SER A 12 11.06 -6.86 20.62
N GLY A 13 10.38 -6.91 19.48
CA GLY A 13 9.75 -5.73 18.90
C GLY A 13 8.78 -5.14 19.93
N ARG A 14 8.93 -3.85 20.23
CA ARG A 14 7.98 -3.09 21.07
C ARG A 14 6.59 -3.29 20.46
N THR A 15 5.77 -4.10 21.11
CA THR A 15 4.34 -4.18 20.84
C THR A 15 3.74 -2.95 21.52
N ASP A 16 3.58 -1.88 20.74
CA ASP A 16 2.89 -0.69 21.20
C ASP A 16 1.38 -1.02 21.29
N PRO A 17 0.77 -0.95 22.49
CA PRO A 17 -0.60 -1.41 22.71
C PRO A 17 -1.67 -0.54 22.02
N ASP A 18 -1.30 0.63 21.49
CA ASP A 18 -2.21 1.51 20.75
C ASP A 18 -2.15 1.28 19.22
N THR A 19 -1.31 0.36 18.74
CA THR A 19 -1.28 -0.03 17.33
C THR A 19 -2.44 -0.98 17.04
N THR A 20 -3.47 -0.52 16.32
CA THR A 20 -4.45 -1.45 15.73
C THR A 20 -3.76 -2.22 14.61
N ASP A 21 -3.66 -3.55 14.77
CA ASP A 21 -3.06 -4.41 13.76
C ASP A 21 -3.79 -4.25 12.41
N PRO A 22 -3.07 -4.04 11.29
CA PRO A 22 -3.68 -3.96 9.97
C PRO A 22 -4.49 -5.22 9.67
N VAL A 23 -5.74 -5.05 9.22
CA VAL A 23 -6.57 -6.17 8.79
C VAL A 23 -6.01 -6.73 7.48
N PRO A 24 -5.63 -8.02 7.43
CA PRO A 24 -5.09 -8.63 6.22
C PRO A 24 -6.08 -8.50 5.07
N LEU A 25 -5.56 -8.11 3.91
CA LEU A 25 -6.31 -8.16 2.67
C LEU A 25 -6.42 -9.63 2.23
N PRO A 26 -7.58 -10.06 1.69
CA PRO A 26 -7.67 -11.37 1.04
C PRO A 26 -6.68 -11.42 -0.13
N SER A 27 -6.15 -12.61 -0.44
CA SER A 27 -5.31 -12.79 -1.63
C SER A 27 -6.09 -12.36 -2.87
N PRO A 28 -5.46 -11.58 -3.78
CA PRO A 28 -6.17 -11.08 -4.95
C PRO A 28 -6.49 -12.23 -5.92
N THR A 29 -7.76 -12.38 -6.26
CA THR A 29 -8.25 -13.30 -7.30
C THR A 29 -8.50 -12.58 -8.63
N SER A 30 -8.25 -11.28 -8.67
CA SER A 30 -8.54 -10.36 -9.76
C SER A 30 -7.48 -9.27 -9.80
N THR A 31 -7.46 -8.50 -10.88
CA THR A 31 -6.60 -7.32 -11.04
C THR A 31 -7.06 -6.12 -10.22
N ALA A 32 -8.21 -6.21 -9.55
CA ALA A 32 -8.78 -5.15 -8.71
C ALA A 32 -8.98 -5.62 -7.26
N GLN A 33 -8.74 -4.71 -6.31
CA GLN A 33 -8.92 -4.96 -4.89
C GLN A 33 -9.31 -3.69 -4.13
N GLN A 34 -10.32 -3.81 -3.26
CA GLN A 34 -10.67 -2.76 -2.30
C GLN A 34 -9.59 -2.67 -1.22
N MET A 35 -9.18 -1.44 -0.91
CA MET A 35 -8.17 -1.15 0.10
C MET A 35 -8.61 0.05 0.93
N SER A 36 -8.23 0.03 2.21
CA SER A 36 -8.57 1.09 3.15
C SER A 36 -7.44 1.34 4.13
N GLU A 37 -7.55 2.43 4.88
CA GLU A 37 -6.67 2.73 6.00
C GLU A 37 -6.56 1.54 6.97
N LYS A 38 -7.64 0.78 7.18
CA LYS A 38 -7.64 -0.41 8.05
C LYS A 38 -6.69 -1.51 7.56
N ASN A 39 -6.37 -1.54 6.27
CA ASN A 39 -5.49 -2.55 5.69
C ASN A 39 -4.00 -2.15 5.71
N LEU A 40 -3.70 -0.86 5.85
CA LEU A 40 -2.35 -0.30 5.85
C LEU A 40 -1.97 0.40 7.17
N GLY A 41 -2.92 0.63 8.06
CA GLY A 41 -2.76 1.38 9.30
C GLY A 41 -2.08 2.73 9.06
N TYR A 42 -1.10 3.05 9.89
CA TYR A 42 -0.29 4.27 9.81
C TYR A 42 0.49 4.45 8.49
N THR A 43 0.56 3.41 7.65
CA THR A 43 1.21 3.50 6.34
C THR A 43 0.26 3.87 5.20
N TRP A 44 -1.02 4.14 5.52
CA TRP A 44 -1.99 4.62 4.57
C TRP A 44 -1.61 6.01 4.03
N PRO A 45 -1.39 6.18 2.71
CA PRO A 45 -0.77 7.39 2.19
C PRO A 45 -1.75 8.44 1.66
N LEU A 46 -3.06 8.22 1.81
CA LEU A 46 -4.09 9.06 1.21
C LEU A 46 -4.93 9.78 2.29
N THR A 47 -5.53 10.90 1.92
CA THR A 47 -6.45 11.65 2.79
C THR A 47 -7.86 11.06 2.82
N VAL A 48 -8.23 10.26 1.81
CA VAL A 48 -9.46 9.46 1.79
C VAL A 48 -9.23 8.17 2.57
N ASP A 49 -10.26 7.64 3.23
CA ASP A 49 -10.18 6.47 4.10
C ASP A 49 -10.13 5.12 3.34
N HIS A 50 -10.64 5.08 2.10
CA HIS A 50 -10.65 3.87 1.28
C HIS A 50 -10.70 4.14 -0.23
N GLY A 51 -10.61 3.08 -1.02
CA GLY A 51 -10.80 3.09 -2.46
C GLY A 51 -10.49 1.74 -3.09
N THR A 52 -10.38 1.72 -4.42
CA THR A 52 -10.09 0.49 -5.17
C THR A 52 -8.75 0.64 -5.88
N ALA A 53 -7.80 -0.23 -5.53
CA ALA A 53 -6.57 -0.43 -6.28
C ALA A 53 -6.83 -1.37 -7.45
N GLU A 54 -6.28 -1.04 -8.61
CA GLU A 54 -6.46 -1.84 -9.82
C GLU A 54 -5.18 -1.85 -10.65
N CYS A 55 -4.88 -2.99 -11.25
CA CYS A 55 -3.91 -3.10 -12.32
C CYS A 55 -4.60 -3.18 -13.67
N ARG A 56 -4.19 -2.31 -14.60
CA ARG A 56 -4.70 -2.27 -15.98
C ARG A 56 -3.56 -2.47 -16.96
N GLU A 57 -3.87 -3.00 -18.14
CA GLU A 57 -2.91 -3.14 -19.26
C GLU A 57 -1.54 -3.73 -18.83
N GLY A 58 -1.58 -4.76 -17.97
CA GLY A 58 -0.41 -5.51 -17.50
C GLY A 58 0.36 -4.89 -16.35
N ASP A 59 0.53 -3.56 -16.30
CA ASP A 59 1.28 -2.90 -15.23
C ASP A 59 0.93 -1.43 -14.96
N GLN A 60 -0.19 -0.93 -15.47
CA GLN A 60 -0.69 0.38 -15.11
C GLN A 60 -1.38 0.29 -13.75
N ALA A 61 -0.67 0.69 -12.70
CA ALA A 61 -1.21 0.70 -11.34
C ALA A 61 -2.02 1.99 -11.13
N VAL A 62 -3.31 1.83 -10.83
CA VAL A 62 -4.23 2.95 -10.60
C VAL A 62 -4.99 2.78 -9.28
N PHE A 63 -5.46 3.90 -8.75
CA PHE A 63 -6.30 3.93 -7.55
C PHE A 63 -7.53 4.79 -7.79
N THR A 64 -8.71 4.21 -7.59
CA THR A 64 -9.99 4.93 -7.67
C THR A 64 -10.48 5.26 -6.28
N VAL A 65 -10.60 6.54 -5.96
CA VAL A 65 -11.10 7.03 -4.67
C VAL A 65 -12.65 7.01 -4.65
N PRO A 66 -13.31 7.17 -3.50
CA PRO A 66 -14.77 6.98 -3.38
C PRO A 66 -15.61 7.96 -4.23
N ASP A 67 -15.05 9.11 -4.59
CA ASP A 67 -15.71 10.07 -5.50
C ASP A 67 -15.72 9.63 -6.98
N GLY A 68 -15.09 8.48 -7.29
CA GLY A 68 -15.00 7.91 -8.63
C GLY A 68 -13.78 8.39 -9.43
N THR A 69 -12.96 9.29 -8.89
CA THR A 69 -11.74 9.76 -9.56
C THR A 69 -10.66 8.70 -9.51
N THR A 70 -10.12 8.36 -10.68
CA THR A 70 -8.98 7.46 -10.82
C THR A 70 -7.67 8.23 -10.94
N TYR A 71 -6.69 7.85 -10.12
CA TYR A 71 -5.35 8.41 -10.09
C TYR A 71 -4.29 7.37 -10.42
N ALA A 72 -3.18 7.82 -11.00
CA ALA A 72 -2.02 7.02 -11.28
C ALA A 72 -1.21 6.74 -10.00
N LEU A 73 -0.82 5.48 -9.78
CA LEU A 73 0.10 5.08 -8.71
C LEU A 73 1.54 4.90 -9.20
N ASN A 74 1.76 4.68 -10.50
CA ASN A 74 3.08 4.55 -11.11
C ASN A 74 3.23 5.38 -12.38
N GLU A 75 4.45 5.45 -12.89
CA GLU A 75 4.75 6.24 -14.09
C GLU A 75 4.03 5.73 -15.33
N ARG A 76 3.90 4.40 -15.51
CA ARG A 76 3.18 3.79 -16.64
C ARG A 76 1.72 4.25 -16.71
N ALA A 77 1.04 4.35 -15.57
CA ALA A 77 -0.30 4.91 -15.51
C ALA A 77 -0.31 6.44 -15.81
N ARG A 78 0.70 7.19 -15.37
CA ARG A 78 0.81 8.63 -15.71
C ARG A 78 1.01 8.82 -17.22
N GLU A 79 1.89 8.04 -17.84
CA GLU A 79 2.11 8.01 -19.29
C GLU A 79 0.85 7.61 -20.07
N ALA A 80 0.01 6.75 -19.50
CA ALA A 80 -1.30 6.38 -20.05
C ALA A 80 -2.38 7.48 -19.90
N GLY A 81 -2.08 8.59 -19.22
CA GLY A 81 -2.96 9.76 -19.11
C GLY A 81 -3.82 9.82 -17.84
N TYR A 82 -3.58 8.95 -16.85
CA TYR A 82 -4.27 9.02 -15.57
C TYR A 82 -3.79 10.22 -14.72
N ARG A 83 -4.69 10.75 -13.89
CA ARG A 83 -4.41 11.94 -13.05
C ARG A 83 -3.32 11.65 -12.03
N ASP A 84 -2.51 12.66 -11.70
CA ASP A 84 -1.53 12.57 -10.62
C ASP A 84 -2.23 12.44 -9.25
N ILE A 85 -1.80 11.49 -8.42
CA ILE A 85 -2.40 11.24 -7.10
C ILE A 85 -2.05 12.31 -6.05
N GLY A 86 -1.09 13.20 -6.34
CA GLY A 86 -0.62 14.28 -5.46
C GLY A 86 -1.70 15.03 -4.69
N PRO A 87 -2.84 15.43 -5.28
CA PRO A 87 -3.91 16.15 -4.60
C PRO A 87 -4.54 15.40 -3.41
N VAL A 88 -4.54 14.06 -3.45
CA VAL A 88 -5.14 13.22 -2.39
C VAL A 88 -4.09 12.56 -1.49
N ARG A 89 -2.79 12.90 -1.64
CA ARG A 89 -1.73 12.38 -0.79
C ARG A 89 -1.76 13.04 0.59
N ALA A 90 -1.78 12.21 1.62
CA ALA A 90 -1.61 12.63 3.00
C ALA A 90 -0.23 13.29 3.20
N THR A 91 -0.21 14.27 4.10
CA THR A 91 1.01 14.92 4.58
C THR A 91 1.31 14.38 5.97
N GLY A 92 2.51 13.84 6.19
CA GLY A 92 2.94 13.37 7.50
C GLY A 92 3.33 14.52 8.43
N ASP A 93 3.61 14.20 9.69
CA ASP A 93 3.88 15.19 10.74
C ASP A 93 5.07 16.12 10.44
N GLY A 94 6.03 15.65 9.62
CA GLY A 94 7.19 16.44 9.17
C GLY A 94 6.91 17.41 8.00
N GLY A 95 5.68 17.46 7.49
CA GLY A 95 5.31 18.28 6.33
C GLY A 95 5.58 17.60 4.97
N ASP A 96 6.27 16.46 4.96
CA ASP A 96 6.50 15.65 3.77
C ASP A 96 5.27 14.82 3.39
N LYS A 97 5.12 14.51 2.10
CA LYS A 97 4.06 13.60 1.65
C LYS A 97 4.35 12.17 2.09
N VAL A 98 3.33 11.51 2.67
CA VAL A 98 3.42 10.09 3.04
C VAL A 98 3.76 9.25 1.81
N SER A 99 4.64 8.27 1.97
CA SER A 99 5.14 7.44 0.88
C SER A 99 4.01 6.58 0.29
N LEU A 100 3.88 6.60 -1.03
CA LEU A 100 2.95 5.72 -1.76
C LEU A 100 3.42 4.26 -1.82
N GLY A 101 4.64 3.97 -1.38
CA GLY A 101 5.28 2.66 -1.53
C GLY A 101 4.41 1.48 -1.12
N PRO A 102 3.83 1.46 0.10
CA PRO A 102 2.97 0.35 0.56
C PRO A 102 1.75 0.12 -0.32
N LEU A 103 1.07 1.20 -0.76
CA LEU A 103 -0.10 1.12 -1.63
C LEU A 103 0.28 0.66 -3.04
N LEU A 104 1.37 1.21 -3.60
CA LEU A 104 1.88 0.82 -4.91
C LEU A 104 2.34 -0.64 -4.92
N SER A 105 3.12 -1.09 -3.92
CA SER A 105 3.61 -2.47 -3.86
C SER A 105 2.46 -3.49 -3.83
N ARG A 106 1.38 -3.20 -3.10
CA ARG A 106 0.19 -4.07 -3.09
C ARG A 106 -0.52 -4.07 -4.45
N THR A 107 -0.67 -2.90 -5.08
CA THR A 107 -1.28 -2.79 -6.41
C THR A 107 -0.46 -3.54 -7.48
N MET A 108 0.87 -3.45 -7.43
CA MET A 108 1.75 -4.23 -8.32
C MET A 108 1.64 -5.74 -8.09
N GLY A 109 1.25 -6.17 -6.89
CA GLY A 109 0.87 -7.56 -6.62
C GLY A 109 -0.32 -8.01 -7.47
N LEU A 110 -1.31 -7.14 -7.68
CA LEU A 110 -2.47 -7.40 -8.54
C LEU A 110 -2.05 -7.57 -10.01
N CYS A 111 -1.05 -6.81 -10.47
CA CYS A 111 -0.53 -6.90 -11.84
C CYS A 111 0.06 -8.28 -12.17
N ARG A 112 0.55 -9.00 -11.17
CA ARG A 112 1.09 -10.36 -11.35
C ARG A 112 -0.01 -11.40 -11.52
N VAL A 113 -1.26 -11.08 -11.16
CA VAL A 113 -2.43 -11.95 -11.40
C VAL A 113 -2.91 -11.82 -12.84
N SER A 114 -2.65 -10.69 -13.51
CA SER A 114 -2.97 -10.45 -14.93
C SER A 114 -1.95 -10.96 -15.94
N GLY A 115 -0.73 -11.31 -15.50
CA GLY A 115 0.36 -11.78 -16.37
C GLY A 115 0.52 -13.29 -16.33
#